data_AF-X1L378-F1
#
_entry.id   AF-X1L378-F1
#
_cell.length_a   1.000
_cell.length_b   1.000
_cell.length_c   1.000
_cell.angle_alpha   90.00
_cell.angle_beta   90.00
_cell.angle_gamma   90.00
#
_symmetry.space_group_name_H-M   'P 1'
#
loop_
_entity.id
_entity.type
_entity.pdbx_description
1 polymer ?
#
loop_
_entity_poly.entity_id
_entity_poly.type
_entity_poly.pdbx_seq_one_letter_code
_entity_poly.pdbx_strand_id
1 'polypeptide(L)' 'MNKLEKLQNVITAMITPFNEDFVIDEEEYRKFIRFQIDHGCQPLTMGTTGESP' A
#
# COMPACT_ATOMS: atom_id res chain seq x y z
N MET A 1 -19.78 -7.38 -13.65
CA MET A 1 -19.17 -6.40 -12.73
C MET A 1 -18.49 -5.34 -13.56
N ASN A 2 -18.96 -4.10 -13.48
CA ASN A 2 -18.36 -2.93 -14.11
C ASN A 2 -16.97 -2.69 -13.49
N LYS A 3 -16.00 -2.18 -14.27
CA LYS A 3 -14.65 -1.87 -13.78
C LYS A 3 -14.66 -0.87 -12.62
N LEU A 4 -15.57 0.11 -12.63
CA LEU A 4 -15.69 1.12 -11.58
C LEU A 4 -16.15 0.54 -10.24
N GLU A 5 -16.97 -0.52 -10.26
CA GLU A 5 -17.40 -1.22 -9.03
C GLU A 5 -16.22 -1.84 -8.27
N LYS A 6 -15.06 -2.03 -8.92
CA LYS A 6 -13.87 -2.53 -8.22
C LYS A 6 -13.18 -1.47 -7.35
N LEU A 7 -13.48 -0.18 -7.52
CA LEU A 7 -12.80 0.95 -6.85
C LEU A 7 -13.64 1.62 -5.76
N GLN A 8 -14.65 0.92 -5.22
CA GLN A 8 -15.62 1.50 -4.29
C GLN A 8 -15.19 1.52 -2.81
N ASN A 9 -14.09 0.86 -2.45
CA ASN A 9 -13.57 0.84 -1.09
C ASN A 9 -12.58 1.99 -0.85
N VAL A 10 -12.19 2.19 0.41
CA VAL A 10 -11.05 3.08 0.73
C VAL A 10 -9.79 2.54 0.04
N ILE A 11 -9.12 3.40 -0.73
CA ILE A 11 -7.86 3.08 -1.40
C ILE A 11 -6.74 3.84 -0.70
N THR A 12 -5.84 3.10 -0.04
CA THR A 12 -4.73 3.69 0.70
C THR A 12 -3.53 3.90 -0.22
N ALA A 13 -3.06 5.14 -0.33
CA ALA A 13 -1.74 5.43 -0.91
C ALA A 13 -0.66 4.97 0.08
N MET A 14 -0.02 3.85 -0.21
CA MET A 14 0.89 3.16 0.70
C MET A 14 2.21 3.92 0.84
N ILE A 15 2.74 3.97 2.06
CA ILE A 15 4.17 4.24 2.29
C ILE A 15 5.02 3.09 1.74
N THR A 16 6.28 3.36 1.43
CA THR A 16 7.28 2.33 1.10
C THR A 16 8.20 2.17 2.32
N PRO A 17 8.05 1.11 3.13
CA PRO A 17 8.92 0.92 4.29
C PRO A 17 10.37 0.71 3.85
N PHE A 18 11.29 1.43 4.51
CA PHE A 18 12.73 1.27 4.35
C PHE A 18 13.35 0.85 5.69
N ASN A 19 14.38 0.01 5.64
CA ASN A 19 15.20 -0.32 6.78
C ASN A 19 16.24 0.79 7.07
N GLU A 20 17.05 0.61 8.10
CA GLU A 20 18.07 1.59 8.52
C GLU A 20 19.15 1.84 7.43
N ASP A 21 19.35 0.88 6.52
CA ASP A 21 20.26 0.99 5.37
C ASP A 21 19.60 1.64 4.15
N PHE A 22 18.38 2.20 4.29
CA PHE A 22 17.57 2.78 3.22
C PHE A 22 17.27 1.82 2.06
N VAL A 23 17.22 0.51 2.35
CA VAL A 23 16.75 -0.53 1.43
C VAL A 23 15.31 -0.87 1.79
N ILE A 24 14.49 -1.25 0.80
CA ILE A 24 13.09 -1.62 1.02
C ILE A 24 13.01 -2.74 2.07
N ASP A 25 12.22 -2.52 3.12
CA ASP A 25 11.88 -3.53 4.10
C ASP A 25 10.67 -4.33 3.61
N GLU A 26 10.94 -5.44 2.92
CA GLU A 26 9.89 -6.30 2.37
C GLU A 26 9.01 -6.95 3.44
N GLU A 27 9.54 -7.22 4.63
CA GLU A 27 8.79 -7.90 5.69
C GLU A 27 7.73 -6.95 6.25
N GLU A 28 8.14 -5.74 6.62
CA GLU A 28 7.22 -4.70 7.09
C GLU A 28 6.25 -4.28 5.99
N TYR A 29 6.70 -4.21 4.73
CA TYR A 29 5.81 -3.90 3.63
C TYR A 29 4.73 -4.98 3.45
N ARG A 30 5.09 -6.26 3.60
CA ARG A 30 4.11 -7.35 3.57
C ARG A 30 3.12 -7.21 4.72
N LYS A 31 3.56 -6.97 5.96
CA LYS A 31 2.69 -6.76 7.12
C LYS A 31 1.73 -5.60 6.89
N PHE A 32 2.22 -4.48 6.37
CA PHE A 32 1.41 -3.30 6.10
C PHE A 32 0.36 -3.54 5.02
N ILE A 33 0.69 -4.29 3.95
CA ILE A 33 -0.29 -4.72 2.95
C ILE A 33 -1.41 -5.56 3.59
N ARG A 34 -1.08 -6.52 4.46
CA ARG A 34 -2.10 -7.36 5.13
C ARG A 34 -2.96 -6.51 6.04
N PHE A 35 -2.36 -5.60 6.80
CA PHE A 35 -3.09 -4.65 7.63
C PHE A 35 -4.15 -3.88 6.83
N GLN A 36 -3.83 -3.38 5.63
CA GLN A 36 -4.83 -2.70 4.80
C GLN A 36 -5.97 -3.64 4.38
N ILE A 37 -5.64 -4.83 3.89
CA ILE A 37 -6.61 -5.81 3.39
C ILE A 37 -7.54 -6.29 4.51
N ASP A 38 -6.97 -6.62 5.67
CA ASP A 38 -7.68 -7.13 6.84
C ASP A 38 -8.68 -6.10 7.40
N HIS A 39 -8.43 -4.80 7.16
CA HIS A 39 -9.33 -3.70 7.53
C HIS A 39 -10.23 -3.23 6.38
N GLY A 40 -10.25 -3.94 5.24
CA GLY A 40 -11.16 -3.69 4.12
C GLY A 40 -10.69 -2.62 3.11
N CYS A 41 -9.47 -2.12 3.25
CA CYS A 41 -8.86 -1.16 2.32
C CYS A 41 -8.22 -1.86 1.10
N GLN A 42 -8.12 -1.12 0.00
CA GLN A 42 -7.37 -1.52 -1.19
C GLN A 42 -6.01 -0.80 -1.21
N PRO A 43 -4.89 -1.51 -1.29
CA PRO A 43 -3.58 -0.87 -1.34
C PRO A 43 -3.27 -0.33 -2.74
N LEU A 44 -2.77 0.90 -2.81
CA LEU A 44 -2.16 1.49 -4.00
C LEU A 44 -0.71 1.87 -3.68
N THR A 45 0.24 1.26 -4.40
CA THR A 45 1.68 1.44 -4.18
C THR A 45 2.26 2.51 -5.11
N MET A 46 3.47 2.99 -4.82
CA MET A 46 4.26 3.86 -5.72
C MET A 46 3.62 5.23 -6.01
N GLY A 47 2.92 5.82 -5.04
CA GLY A 47 2.51 7.23 -5.10
C GLY A 47 3.48 8.16 -4.37
N THR A 48 3.17 9.45 -4.32
CA THR A 48 3.98 10.44 -3.57
C THR A 48 4.13 10.07 -2.09
N THR A 49 3.08 9.49 -1.49
CA THR A 49 3.12 8.94 -0.13
C THR A 49 4.07 7.75 0.03
N GLY A 50 4.30 6.99 -1.05
CA GLY A 50 5.30 5.92 -1.12
C GLY A 50 6.68 6.39 -1.56
N GLU A 51 6.94 7.70 -1.51
CA GLU A 51 8.22 8.35 -1.80
C GLU A 51 8.66 8.24 -3.27
N SER A 52 7.70 8.17 -4.20
CA SER A 52 8.00 8.35 -5.63
C SER A 52 8.34 9.81 -5.95
N PRO A 53 9.43 10.09 -6.69
CA PRO A 53 9.80 11.45 -7.12
C PRO A 53 8.85 12.05 -8.16
#